data_AF-A0A355RWU7-F1
#
_entry.id   AF-A0A355RWU7-F1
#
_cell.length_a   1.000
_cell.length_b   1.000
_cell.length_c   1.000
_cell.angle_alpha   90.00
_cell.angle_beta   90.00
_cell.angle_gamma   90.00
#
_symmetry.space_group_name_H-M   'P 1'
#
loop_
_entity.id
_entity.type
_entity.pdbx_description
1 polymer ?
#
loop_
_entity_poly.entity_id
_entity_poly.type
_entity_poly.pdbx_seq_one_letter_code
_entity_poly.pdbx_strand_id
1 'polypeptide(L)'
;MGTLFTVLLKILAIIGVCFIYILVLGYDNFGGITLQLDDYYTNANDMASGALAELRKQGRQCEIIGTKTGELPKFLVNGKKYVMVYKMASAAGVPVQTIQLKRIRH
;
A
#
# COMPACT_ATOMS: atom_id res chain seq x y z
N MET A 1 -37.85 -22.22 23.01
CA MET A 1 -36.42 -21.92 22.76
C MET A 1 -35.99 -20.85 23.75
N GLY A 2 -35.02 -21.14 24.62
CA GLY A 2 -34.65 -20.29 25.75
C GLY A 2 -34.04 -18.94 25.33
N THR A 3 -34.27 -17.91 26.14
CA THR A 3 -33.70 -16.56 25.98
C THR A 3 -32.18 -16.55 25.81
N LEU A 4 -31.46 -17.52 26.39
CA LEU A 4 -30.02 -17.69 26.21
C LEU A 4 -29.64 -18.05 24.76
N PHE A 5 -30.43 -18.89 24.10
CA PHE A 5 -30.17 -19.32 22.73
C PHE A 5 -30.35 -18.16 21.74
N THR A 6 -31.36 -17.31 21.96
CA THR A 6 -31.59 -16.13 21.12
C THR A 6 -30.53 -15.04 21.33
N VAL A 7 -30.02 -14.88 22.54
CA VAL A 7 -28.91 -13.95 22.85
C VAL A 7 -27.62 -14.41 22.17
N LEU A 8 -27.29 -15.70 22.23
CA LEU A 8 -26.11 -16.27 21.58
C LEU A 8 -26.11 -16.06 20.06
N LEU A 9 -27.27 -16.29 19.41
CA LEU A 9 -27.46 -16.06 17.98
C LEU A 9 -27.23 -14.59 17.58
N LYS A 10 -27.69 -13.65 18.41
CA LYS A 10 -27.45 -12.21 18.18
C LYS A 10 -25.97 -11.84 18.29
N ILE A 11 -25.26 -12.38 19.28
CA ILE A 11 -23.83 -12.15 19.45
C ILE A 11 -23.05 -12.69 18.24
N LEU A 12 -23.38 -13.90 17.78
CA LEU A 12 -22.74 -14.50 16.62
C LEU A 12 -22.97 -13.68 15.34
N ALA A 13 -24.19 -13.15 15.16
CA ALA A 13 -24.52 -12.29 14.04
C ALA A 13 -23.70 -10.98 14.06
N ILE A 14 -23.54 -10.35 15.23
CA ILE A 14 -22.73 -9.13 15.38
C ILE A 14 -21.26 -9.40 15.04
N ILE A 15 -20.68 -10.49 15.55
CA ILE A 15 -19.30 -10.89 15.25
C ILE A 15 -19.12 -11.15 13.75
N GLY A 16 -20.08 -11.83 13.12
CA GLY A 16 -20.07 -12.08 11.68
C GLY A 16 -20.04 -10.78 10.85
N VAL A 17 -20.88 -9.80 11.20
CA VAL A 17 -20.92 -8.50 10.53
C VAL A 17 -19.60 -7.73 10.74
N CYS A 18 -19.04 -7.71 11.95
CA CYS A 18 -17.76 -7.09 12.22
C CYS A 18 -16.61 -7.73 11.43
N PHE A 19 -16.59 -9.06 11.31
CA PHE A 19 -15.58 -9.77 10.55
C PHE A 19 -15.64 -9.45 9.05
N ILE A 20 -16.85 -9.41 8.48
CA ILE A 20 -17.07 -9.01 7.08
C ILE A 20 -16.64 -7.55 6.86
N TYR A 21 -16.94 -6.65 7.80
CA TYR A 21 -16.56 -5.25 7.70
C TYR A 21 -15.03 -5.05 7.69
N ILE A 22 -14.31 -5.79 8.54
CA ILE A 22 -12.84 -5.78 8.57
C ILE A 22 -12.27 -6.32 7.24
N LEU A 23 -12.84 -7.39 6.70
CA LEU A 23 -12.41 -7.95 5.41
C LEU A 23 -12.64 -6.98 4.25
N VAL A 24 -13.82 -6.35 4.17
CA VAL A 24 -14.17 -5.42 3.09
C VAL A 24 -13.31 -4.15 3.16
N LEU A 25 -13.19 -3.53 4.34
CA LEU A 25 -12.35 -2.33 4.49
C LEU A 25 -10.86 -2.61 4.36
N GLY A 26 -10.40 -3.79 4.78
CA GLY A 26 -9.01 -4.21 4.60
C GLY A 26 -8.69 -4.36 3.12
N TYR A 27 -9.54 -5.07 2.36
CA TYR A 27 -9.25 -5.46 0.98
C TYR A 27 -8.95 -4.28 0.04
N ASP A 28 -9.66 -3.16 0.15
CA ASP A 28 -9.41 -1.98 -0.70
C ASP A 28 -8.15 -1.21 -0.33
N ASN A 29 -7.69 -1.28 0.92
CA ASN A 29 -6.46 -0.63 1.38
C ASN A 29 -5.18 -1.43 1.06
N PHE A 30 -5.29 -2.72 0.75
CA PHE A 30 -4.14 -3.60 0.46
C PHE A 30 -3.54 -3.42 -0.94
N GLY A 31 -4.11 -2.53 -1.77
CA GLY A 31 -3.66 -2.31 -3.13
C GLY A 31 -2.40 -1.44 -3.26
N GLY A 32 -1.99 -0.71 -2.22
CA GLY A 32 -0.85 0.21 -2.26
C GLY A 32 0.38 -0.35 -1.56
N ILE A 33 1.57 -0.14 -2.12
CA ILE A 33 2.84 -0.43 -1.43
C ILE A 33 3.40 0.91 -0.96
N THR A 34 3.52 1.09 0.35
CA THR A 34 4.17 2.27 0.93
C THR A 34 5.62 1.91 1.25
N LEU A 35 6.55 2.72 0.78
CA LEU A 35 7.98 2.58 0.95
C LEU A 35 8.50 3.86 1.61
N GLN A 36 9.35 3.71 2.62
CA GLN A 36 10.17 4.80 3.10
C GLN A 36 11.51 4.69 2.40
N LEU A 37 12.01 5.81 1.91
CA LEU A 37 13.36 5.87 1.35
C LEU A 37 14.33 6.21 2.46
N ASP A 38 15.44 5.47 2.52
CA ASP A 38 16.53 5.74 3.46
C ASP A 38 17.19 7.11 3.16
N ASP A 39 17.26 7.48 1.88
CA ASP A 39 17.87 8.72 1.39
C ASP A 39 16.84 9.74 0.90
N TYR A 40 17.26 11.01 0.87
CA TYR A 40 16.51 12.11 0.28
C TYR A 40 16.89 12.32 -1.18
N TYR A 41 15.92 12.12 -2.07
CA TYR A 41 16.10 12.34 -3.51
C TYR A 41 15.30 13.57 -3.97
N THR A 42 15.91 14.39 -4.81
CA THR A 42 15.32 15.63 -5.35
C THR A 42 14.68 15.46 -6.73
N ASN A 43 15.00 14.38 -7.44
CA ASN A 43 14.50 14.07 -8.78
C ASN A 43 13.60 12.82 -8.76
N ALA A 44 12.54 12.81 -9.57
CA ALA A 44 11.64 11.68 -9.75
C ALA A 44 12.35 10.40 -10.25
N ASN A 45 13.38 10.53 -11.08
CA ASN A 45 14.15 9.38 -11.57
C ASN A 45 15.02 8.75 -10.46
N ASP A 46 15.63 9.59 -9.63
CA ASP A 46 16.47 9.13 -8.51
C ASP A 46 15.60 8.50 -7.42
N MET A 47 14.45 9.12 -7.13
CA MET A 47 13.40 8.54 -6.27
C MET A 47 12.94 7.17 -6.79
N ALA A 48 12.76 7.02 -8.11
CA ALA A 48 12.34 5.76 -8.68
C ALA A 48 13.41 4.66 -8.53
N SER A 49 14.67 5.05 -8.64
CA SER A 49 15.83 4.16 -8.44
C SER A 49 15.95 3.73 -6.98
N GLY A 50 15.78 4.66 -6.03
CA GLY A 50 15.74 4.37 -4.60
C GLY A 50 14.57 3.45 -4.22
N ALA A 51 13.38 3.71 -4.75
CA ALA A 51 12.21 2.86 -4.53
C ALA A 51 12.42 1.44 -5.08
N LEU A 52 13.11 1.31 -6.22
CA LEU A 52 13.48 0.01 -6.80
C LEU A 52 14.45 -0.76 -5.88
N ALA A 53 15.46 -0.08 -5.34
CA ALA A 53 16.41 -0.69 -4.42
C ALA A 53 15.71 -1.21 -3.15
N GLU A 54 14.81 -0.41 -2.56
CA GLU A 54 14.03 -0.82 -1.39
C GLU A 54 13.10 -2.00 -1.66
N LEU A 55 12.40 -2.00 -2.80
CA LEU A 55 11.56 -3.12 -3.19
C LEU A 55 12.36 -4.42 -3.36
N ARG A 56 13.58 -4.32 -3.89
CA ARG A 56 14.49 -5.47 -4.04
C ARG A 56 15.05 -5.94 -2.69
N LYS A 57 15.39 -5.01 -1.77
CA LYS A 57 15.77 -5.37 -0.38
C LYS A 57 14.65 -6.16 0.31
N GLN A 58 13.39 -5.83 0.04
CA GLN A 58 12.22 -6.57 0.54
C GLN A 58 11.93 -7.89 -0.21
N GLY A 59 12.78 -8.31 -1.15
CA GLY A 59 12.63 -9.55 -1.91
C GLY A 59 11.51 -9.52 -2.96
N ARG A 60 11.00 -8.34 -3.33
CA ARG A 60 9.96 -8.22 -4.37
C ARG A 60 10.62 -8.18 -5.75
N GLN A 61 10.03 -8.87 -6.73
CA GLN A 61 10.42 -8.70 -8.13
C GLN A 61 9.84 -7.39 -8.62
N CYS A 62 10.70 -6.42 -8.94
CA CYS A 62 10.26 -5.11 -9.39
C CYS A 62 11.08 -4.60 -10.57
N GLU A 63 10.39 -3.94 -11.49
CA GLU A 63 10.95 -3.33 -12.70
C GLU A 63 10.32 -1.97 -12.94
N ILE A 64 11.09 -1.03 -13.48
CA ILE A 64 10.60 0.27 -13.91
C ILE A 64 10.10 0.12 -15.35
N ILE A 65 8.80 0.30 -15.56
CA ILE A 65 8.15 0.12 -16.88
C ILE A 65 7.87 1.44 -17.58
N GLY A 66 8.15 2.58 -16.95
CA GLY A 66 8.04 3.88 -17.59
C GLY A 66 8.46 5.04 -16.69
N THR A 67 9.40 5.83 -17.18
CA THR A 67 9.88 7.09 -16.61
C THR A 67 9.91 8.12 -17.73
N LYS A 68 8.74 8.65 -18.10
CA LYS A 68 8.66 9.74 -19.08
C LYS A 68 8.80 11.07 -18.35
N THR A 69 9.56 11.99 -18.94
CA THR A 69 9.68 13.37 -18.45
C THR A 69 8.30 14.01 -18.37
N GLY A 70 7.89 14.42 -17.17
CA GLY A 70 6.56 14.98 -16.89
C GLY A 70 5.48 13.98 -16.45
N GLU A 71 5.76 12.67 -16.46
CA GLU A 71 4.89 11.65 -15.89
C GLU A 71 5.46 11.09 -14.58
N LEU A 72 4.57 10.61 -13.70
CA LEU A 72 4.97 9.85 -12.53
C LEU A 72 5.54 8.48 -12.95
N PRO A 73 6.69 8.04 -12.39
CA PRO A 73 7.27 6.74 -12.65
C PRO A 73 6.29 5.58 -12.44
N LYS A 74 6.29 4.62 -13.37
CA LYS A 74 5.46 3.43 -13.35
C LYS A 74 6.32 2.21 -13.05
N PHE A 75 5.81 1.35 -12.16
CA PHE A 75 6.48 0.15 -11.69
C PHE A 75 5.67 -1.09 -12.02
N LEU A 76 6.36 -2.17 -12.37
CA LEU A 76 5.81 -3.52 -12.37
C LEU A 76 6.38 -4.23 -11.15
N VAL A 77 5.52 -4.54 -10.17
CA VAL A 77 5.93 -5.24 -8.94
C VAL A 77 5.15 -6.54 -8.86
N ASN A 78 5.87 -7.68 -8.87
CA ASN A 78 5.31 -9.03 -8.90
C ASN A 78 4.22 -9.20 -9.99
N GLY A 79 4.49 -8.70 -11.20
CA GLY A 79 3.56 -8.74 -12.33
C GLY A 79 2.37 -7.78 -12.27
N LYS A 80 2.26 -6.93 -11.25
CA LYS A 80 1.19 -5.92 -11.11
C LYS A 80 1.72 -4.52 -11.40
N LYS A 81 0.95 -3.70 -12.12
CA LYS A 81 1.32 -2.32 -12.48
C LYS A 81 0.98 -1.34 -11.35
N TYR A 82 1.89 -0.45 -11.06
CA TYR A 82 1.77 0.60 -10.06
C TYR A 82 2.26 1.93 -10.61
N VAL A 83 1.70 3.03 -10.11
CA VAL A 83 2.20 4.39 -10.31
C VAL A 83 2.78 4.91 -9.00
N MET A 84 3.95 5.55 -9.10
CA MET A 84 4.62 6.17 -7.98
C MET A 84 3.95 7.47 -7.60
N VAL A 85 3.55 7.60 -6.34
CA VAL A 85 3.00 8.84 -5.78
C VAL A 85 3.86 9.28 -4.63
N TYR A 86 4.35 10.51 -4.71
CA TYR A 86 5.11 11.12 -3.65
C TYR A 86 4.23 11.45 -2.44
N LYS A 87 4.70 11.13 -1.22
CA LYS A 87 4.10 11.56 0.04
C LYS A 87 5.18 11.98 1.03
N MET A 88 5.07 13.17 1.59
CA MET A 88 5.82 13.47 2.81
C MET A 88 5.07 12.84 3.99
N ALA A 89 5.79 12.05 4.79
CA ALA A 89 5.32 11.63 6.09
C ALA A 89 6.30 12.16 7.15
N SER A 90 5.80 12.40 8.35
CA SER A 90 6.66 12.66 9.51
C SER A 90 6.62 11.44 10.42
N ALA A 91 7.79 10.92 10.77
CA ALA A 91 7.95 9.90 11.80
C ALA A 91 8.64 10.56 13.00
N ALA A 92 7.95 10.64 14.14
CA ALA A 92 8.48 11.20 15.39
C ALA A 92 9.09 12.63 15.25
N GLY A 93 8.52 13.48 14.40
CA GLY A 93 9.00 14.85 14.18
C GLY A 93 10.16 14.96 13.17
N VAL A 94 10.69 13.84 12.70
CA VAL A 94 11.67 13.80 11.60
C VAL A 94 10.89 13.71 10.29
N PRO A 95 11.11 14.62 9.32
CA PRO A 95 10.56 14.44 7.98
C PRO A 95 11.17 13.16 7.40
N VAL A 96 10.38 12.33 6.74
CA VAL A 96 10.87 11.14 6.03
C VAL A 96 10.25 11.14 4.64
N GLN A 97 11.09 10.90 3.64
CA GLN A 97 10.62 10.79 2.27
C GLN A 97 9.87 9.46 2.10
N THR A 98 8.56 9.54 1.89
CA THR A 98 7.72 8.36 1.70
C THR A 98 7.21 8.31 0.27
N ILE A 99 7.24 7.13 -0.32
CA ILE A 99 6.69 6.87 -1.64
C ILE A 99 5.55 5.89 -1.48
N GLN A 100 4.42 6.20 -2.12
CA GLN A 100 3.29 5.29 -2.20
C GLN A 100 3.13 4.82 -3.65
N LEU A 101 3.32 3.52 -3.88
CA LEU A 101 2.97 2.87 -5.13
C LEU A 101 1.48 2.57 -5.11
N LYS A 102 0.71 3.28 -5.94
CA LYS A 102 -0.72 3.01 -6.13
C LYS A 102 -0.90 2.03 -7.28
N ARG A 103 -1.62 0.94 -7.06
CA ARG A 103 -1.92 -0.03 -8.12
C ARG A 103 -2.78 0.62 -9.19
N ILE A 104 -2.36 0.47 -10.44
CA ILE A 104 -3.16 0.86 -11.60
C ILE A 104 -4.13 -0.31 -11.84
N ARG A 105 -5.40 -0.16 -11.44
CA ARG A 105 -6.47 -1.06 -11.89
C ARG A 105 -6.82 -0.62 -13.32
N HIS A 106 -6.74 -1.57 -14.26
CA HIS A 106 -7.10 -1.36 -15.66
C HIS A 106 -8.58 -1.68 -15.86
#